data_AF-A0A811ULZ2-F1
#
_entry.id   AF-A0A811ULZ2-F1
#
_cell.length_a   1.000
_cell.length_b   1.000
_cell.length_c   1.000
_cell.angle_alpha   90.00
_cell.angle_beta   90.00
_cell.angle_gamma   90.00
#
_symmetry.space_group_name_H-M   'P 1'
#
loop_
_entity.id
_entity.type
_entity.pdbx_description
1 polymer ?
#
loop_
_entity_poly.entity_id
_entity_poly.type
_entity_poly.pdbx_seq_one_letter_code
_entity_poly.pdbx_strand_id
1 'polypeptide(L)'
;MPSRARDHIRRMKSATACHWPMPRVVPVSNYTSVTYNPQYTILYRCGEDTGCCRSKGQVCTVKEYENVTLYFLVETVNSSNSYYDTLKLRNDTRCECVNRSQLTSTTDSFTRDKRSNLAVCRCPREFDVFQDIRWQSLRQRQTYNCRCDCKDANTSCQRLKNGDEGFAMDDRRCIAESLCSVPNCSFGIYNEQTGRCPRSNRKVKRHNSGFG
;
A
#
# COMPACT_ATOMS: atom_id res chain seq x y z
N MET A 1 -33.43 22.49 -10.28
CA MET A 1 -32.44 21.38 -10.21
C MET A 1 -31.21 21.57 -11.10
N PRO A 2 -31.29 22.01 -12.37
CA PRO A 2 -30.12 22.15 -13.25
C PRO A 2 -29.08 23.21 -12.84
N SER A 3 -29.47 24.22 -12.05
CA SER A 3 -28.56 25.26 -11.51
C SER A 3 -27.62 24.70 -10.44
N ARG A 4 -28.17 24.01 -9.42
CA ARG A 4 -27.39 23.37 -8.35
C ARG A 4 -26.36 22.37 -8.87
N ALA A 5 -26.72 21.61 -9.92
CA ALA A 5 -25.79 20.69 -10.56
C ALA A 5 -24.62 21.42 -11.24
N ARG A 6 -24.89 22.52 -11.94
CA ARG A 6 -23.86 23.37 -12.56
C ARG A 6 -22.94 24.02 -11.53
N ASP A 7 -23.49 24.49 -10.42
CA ASP A 7 -22.72 25.10 -9.34
C ASP A 7 -21.80 24.06 -8.68
N HIS A 8 -22.31 22.85 -8.45
CA HIS A 8 -21.50 21.75 -7.93
C HIS A 8 -20.36 21.38 -8.90
N ILE A 9 -20.64 21.26 -10.21
CA ILE A 9 -19.61 20.99 -11.21
C ILE A 9 -18.53 22.07 -11.21
N ARG A 10 -18.92 23.35 -11.12
CA ARG A 10 -17.96 24.46 -11.08
C ARG A 10 -17.08 24.41 -9.84
N ARG A 11 -17.70 24.17 -8.66
CA ARG A 11 -16.98 24.03 -7.39
C ARG A 11 -15.99 22.87 -7.43
N MET A 12 -16.41 21.70 -7.93
CA MET A 12 -15.53 20.53 -7.99
C MET A 12 -14.35 20.78 -8.93
N LYS A 13 -14.59 21.34 -10.12
CA LYS A 13 -13.51 21.68 -11.07
C LYS A 13 -12.44 22.60 -10.47
N SER A 14 -12.83 23.56 -9.63
CA SER A 14 -11.87 24.47 -8.98
C SER A 14 -11.22 23.86 -7.74
N ALA A 15 -11.97 23.13 -6.93
CA ALA A 15 -11.51 22.67 -5.62
C ALA A 15 -10.70 21.38 -5.66
N THR A 16 -10.86 20.55 -6.69
CA THR A 16 -10.27 19.20 -6.74
C THR A 16 -9.26 19.06 -7.88
N ALA A 17 -8.53 20.12 -8.23
CA ALA A 17 -7.47 19.99 -9.22
C ALA A 17 -6.31 19.16 -8.65
N CYS A 18 -5.87 18.12 -9.37
CA CYS A 18 -4.65 17.38 -9.02
C CYS A 18 -3.44 18.30 -9.21
N HIS A 19 -2.99 18.91 -8.12
CA HIS A 19 -1.90 19.88 -8.15
C HIS A 19 -1.18 19.96 -6.82
N TRP A 20 -1.95 20.05 -5.73
CA TRP A 20 -1.43 20.20 -4.39
C TRP A 20 -1.65 18.91 -3.60
N PRO A 21 -0.58 18.36 -2.99
CA PRO A 21 -0.66 17.27 -2.02
C PRO A 21 -1.64 17.58 -0.88
N MET A 22 -2.27 16.54 -0.33
CA MET A 22 -3.18 16.66 0.82
C MET A 22 -2.48 16.16 2.08
N PRO A 23 -2.66 16.80 3.26
CA PRO A 23 -2.12 16.29 4.51
C PRO A 23 -2.75 14.94 4.84
N ARG A 24 -1.91 13.95 5.18
CA ARG A 24 -2.32 12.63 5.64
C ARG A 24 -1.61 12.27 6.92
N VAL A 25 -2.36 11.63 7.82
CA VAL A 25 -1.80 10.99 9.01
C VAL A 25 -1.17 9.68 8.57
N VAL A 26 0.14 9.55 8.77
CA VAL A 26 0.92 8.36 8.41
C VAL A 26 1.61 7.79 9.65
N PRO A 27 1.72 6.46 9.77
CA PRO A 27 2.53 5.87 10.82
C PRO A 27 4.00 6.26 10.63
N VAL A 28 4.67 6.61 11.74
CA VAL A 28 6.09 6.98 11.74
C VAL A 28 6.96 5.75 11.49
N SER A 29 6.53 4.60 11.99
CA SER A 29 7.25 3.34 11.84
C SER A 29 6.30 2.14 11.90
N ASN A 30 6.72 1.05 11.24
CA ASN A 30 6.09 -0.27 11.33
C ASN A 30 6.91 -1.26 12.18
N TYR A 31 8.01 -0.80 12.81
CA TYR A 31 8.83 -1.63 13.70
C TYR A 31 8.09 -1.88 15.02
N THR A 32 8.13 -3.12 15.50
CA THR A 32 7.59 -3.48 16.83
C THR A 32 8.66 -3.53 17.92
N SER A 33 9.94 -3.37 17.55
CA SER A 33 11.07 -3.37 18.50
C SER A 33 11.25 -2.03 19.21
N VAL A 34 10.71 -0.96 18.64
CA VAL A 34 10.78 0.40 19.16
C VAL A 34 9.46 1.11 18.95
N THR A 35 9.11 1.98 19.90
CA THR A 35 7.96 2.88 19.79
C THR A 35 8.48 4.28 19.56
N TYR A 36 8.06 4.90 18.46
CA TYR A 36 8.28 6.32 18.21
C TYR A 36 7.15 7.12 18.86
N ASN A 37 7.48 8.22 19.52
CA ASN A 37 6.52 9.16 20.07
C ASN A 37 6.72 10.54 19.41
N PRO A 38 5.71 11.07 18.68
CA PRO A 38 4.41 10.44 18.38
C PRO A 38 4.53 9.22 17.43
N GLN A 39 3.57 8.29 17.52
CA GLN A 39 3.52 7.09 16.65
C GLN A 39 3.05 7.39 15.21
N TYR A 40 2.40 8.53 15.03
CA TYR A 40 1.89 9.01 13.75
C TYR A 40 2.35 10.45 13.53
N THR A 41 2.56 10.80 12.27
CA THR A 41 2.91 12.17 11.86
C THR A 41 2.07 12.59 10.66
N ILE A 42 2.06 13.88 10.36
CA ILE A 42 1.35 14.44 9.20
C ILE A 42 2.37 14.67 8.10
N LEU A 43 2.14 14.07 6.94
CA LEU A 43 2.90 14.35 5.71
C LEU A 43 1.94 14.71 4.59
N TYR A 44 2.39 15.61 3.71
CA TYR A 44 1.68 15.91 2.48
C TYR A 44 1.92 14.82 1.46
N ARG A 45 0.83 14.25 0.92
CA ARG A 45 0.91 13.12 -0.01
C ARG A 45 -0.03 13.29 -1.20
N CYS A 46 0.44 12.89 -2.37
CA CYS A 46 -0.38 12.69 -3.56
C CYS A 46 -1.05 11.30 -3.53
N GLY A 47 -2.18 11.13 -4.20
CA GLY A 47 -2.93 9.89 -4.28
C GLY A 47 -4.25 10.07 -5.04
N GLU A 48 -5.01 9.00 -5.20
CA GLU A 48 -6.27 9.03 -5.97
C GLU A 48 -7.33 9.98 -5.39
N ASP A 49 -7.28 10.23 -4.09
CA ASP A 49 -8.15 11.14 -3.34
C ASP A 49 -7.61 12.58 -3.24
N THR A 50 -6.39 12.86 -3.73
CA THR A 50 -5.80 14.21 -3.69
C THR A 50 -6.45 15.16 -4.68
N GLY A 51 -6.83 14.66 -5.87
CA GLY A 51 -7.42 15.49 -6.90
C GLY A 51 -7.92 14.71 -8.11
N CYS A 52 -8.81 15.33 -8.87
CA CYS A 52 -9.39 14.80 -10.08
C CYS A 52 -8.52 15.14 -11.30
N CYS A 53 -8.33 14.14 -12.15
CA CYS A 53 -7.76 14.30 -13.47
C CYS A 53 -8.83 14.51 -14.54
N ARG A 54 -8.44 15.10 -15.67
CA ARG A 54 -9.36 15.39 -16.80
C ARG A 54 -9.91 14.12 -17.42
N SER A 55 -9.07 13.08 -17.52
CA SER A 55 -9.41 11.81 -18.16
C SER A 55 -9.47 10.68 -17.15
N LYS A 56 -10.43 9.75 -17.32
CA LYS A 56 -10.60 8.58 -16.46
C LYS A 56 -9.41 7.60 -16.47
N GLY A 57 -8.57 7.66 -17.51
CA GLY A 57 -7.34 6.87 -17.62
C GLY A 57 -6.10 7.50 -16.97
N GLN A 58 -6.25 8.68 -16.37
CA GLN A 58 -5.18 9.37 -15.64
C GLN A 58 -5.33 9.16 -14.15
N VAL A 59 -4.21 9.21 -13.44
CA VAL A 59 -4.14 9.13 -11.97
C VAL A 59 -3.35 10.31 -11.42
N CYS A 60 -3.80 10.85 -10.30
CA CYS A 60 -3.09 11.89 -9.58
C CYS A 60 -1.94 11.26 -8.79
N THR A 61 -0.71 11.58 -9.15
CA THR A 61 0.49 11.04 -8.53
C THR A 61 1.48 12.15 -8.17
N VAL A 62 2.53 11.79 -7.44
CA VAL A 62 3.63 12.70 -7.09
C VAL A 62 4.37 13.13 -8.35
N LYS A 63 4.61 14.43 -8.46
CA LYS A 63 5.50 15.03 -9.45
C LYS A 63 6.84 15.40 -8.82
N GLU A 64 6.77 16.08 -7.68
CA GLU A 64 7.92 16.55 -6.92
C GLU A 64 7.70 16.26 -5.43
N TYR A 65 8.79 16.02 -4.72
CA TYR A 65 8.80 15.78 -3.28
C TYR A 65 10.12 16.24 -2.68
N GLU A 66 10.12 16.37 -1.36
CA GLU A 66 11.28 16.62 -0.54
C GLU A 66 11.35 15.62 0.62
N ASN A 67 12.52 15.49 1.23
CA ASN A 67 12.67 14.69 2.45
C ASN A 67 12.74 15.63 3.66
N VAL A 68 11.70 15.60 4.49
CA VAL A 68 11.66 16.36 5.74
C VAL A 68 12.28 15.53 6.85
N THR A 69 13.12 16.16 7.68
CA THR A 69 13.69 15.50 8.86
C THR A 69 12.79 15.83 10.05
N LEU A 70 12.22 14.80 10.67
CA LEU A 70 11.40 14.92 11.87
C LEU A 70 12.10 14.25 13.04
N TYR A 71 11.78 14.73 14.25
CA TYR A 71 12.42 14.34 15.50
C TYR A 71 11.42 13.56 16.33
N PHE A 72 11.88 12.45 16.91
CA PHE A 72 11.04 11.56 17.69
C PHE A 72 11.76 11.14 18.97
N LEU A 73 10.96 10.96 20.03
CA LEU A 73 11.40 10.18 21.17
C LEU A 73 11.21 8.70 20.83
N VAL A 74 12.24 7.89 21.02
CA VAL A 74 12.23 6.46 20.73
C VAL A 74 12.37 5.68 22.03
N GLU A 75 11.42 4.79 22.27
CA GLU A 75 11.38 3.88 23.41
C GLU A 75 11.59 2.45 22.93
N THR A 76 12.54 1.74 23.53
CA THR A 76 12.88 0.37 23.11
C THR A 76 12.03 -0.65 23.86
N VAL A 77 11.51 -1.65 23.16
CA VAL A 77 10.74 -2.72 23.80
C VAL A 77 11.68 -3.58 24.61
N ASN A 78 11.43 -3.69 25.92
CA ASN A 78 12.24 -4.36 26.96
C ASN A 78 13.40 -3.56 27.56
N SER A 79 13.48 -2.25 27.33
CA SER A 79 14.41 -1.39 28.07
C SER A 79 13.73 -0.07 28.44
N SER A 80 13.98 0.39 29.66
CA SER A 80 13.50 1.68 30.16
C SER A 80 14.21 2.87 29.52
N ASN A 81 15.16 2.62 28.60
CA ASN A 81 15.91 3.67 27.94
C ASN A 81 15.10 4.28 26.80
N SER A 82 14.91 5.59 26.90
CA SER A 82 14.40 6.44 25.84
C SER A 82 15.53 7.29 25.25
N TYR A 83 15.54 7.51 23.94
CA TYR A 83 16.49 8.40 23.28
C TYR A 83 15.82 9.22 22.18
N TYR A 84 16.46 10.31 21.76
CA TYR A 84 15.98 11.11 20.63
C TYR A 84 16.59 10.61 19.33
N ASP A 85 15.75 10.43 18.31
CA ASP A 85 16.17 10.04 16.97
C ASP A 85 15.53 10.94 15.91
N THR A 86 16.11 10.93 14.72
CA THR A 86 15.63 11.69 13.57
C THR A 86 15.30 10.77 12.40
N LEU A 87 14.10 10.94 11.83
CA LEU A 87 13.71 10.22 10.62
C LEU A 87 13.57 11.19 9.45
N LYS A 88 14.11 10.80 8.31
CA LYS A 88 13.89 11.49 7.03
C LYS A 88 12.70 10.87 6.34
N LEU A 89 11.62 11.62 6.21
CA LEU A 89 10.35 11.16 5.66
C LEU A 89 10.00 11.95 4.40
N ARG A 90 9.42 11.26 3.41
CA ARG A 90 9.02 11.88 2.14
C ARG A 90 7.78 12.75 2.31
N ASN A 91 7.90 14.01 1.92
CA ASN A 91 6.84 15.00 1.86
C ASN A 91 6.63 15.40 0.40
N ASP A 92 5.51 15.01 -0.19
CA ASP A 92 5.21 15.37 -1.59
C ASP A 92 4.93 16.88 -1.64
N THR A 93 5.43 17.59 -2.66
CA THR A 93 5.31 19.05 -2.80
C THR A 93 4.47 19.47 -4.01
N ARG A 94 4.40 18.60 -5.05
CA ARG A 94 3.56 18.78 -6.23
C ARG A 94 2.96 17.46 -6.69
N CYS A 95 1.72 17.52 -7.17
CA CYS A 95 1.07 16.40 -7.84
C CYS A 95 0.81 16.70 -9.32
N GLU A 96 0.73 15.65 -10.13
CA GLU A 96 0.31 15.75 -11.52
C GLU A 96 -0.52 14.54 -11.97
N CYS A 97 -1.27 14.77 -13.05
CA CYS A 97 -2.05 13.73 -13.71
C CYS A 97 -1.23 13.03 -14.77
N VAL A 98 -0.84 11.79 -14.50
CA VAL A 98 -0.14 10.93 -15.47
C VAL A 98 -1.09 9.91 -16.05
N ASN A 99 -0.83 9.44 -17.28
CA ASN A 99 -1.56 8.31 -17.83
C ASN A 99 -1.15 7.02 -17.10
N ARG A 100 -2.12 6.17 -16.74
CA ARG A 100 -1.84 4.87 -16.09
C ARG A 100 -0.87 4.00 -16.89
N SER A 101 -0.86 4.11 -18.22
CA SER A 101 0.08 3.41 -19.11
C SER A 101 1.51 3.95 -19.09
N GLN A 102 1.74 5.19 -18.65
CA GLN A 102 3.10 5.74 -18.53
C GLN A 102 3.77 5.27 -17.24
N LEU A 103 2.98 4.96 -16.20
CA LEU A 103 3.48 4.36 -14.96
C LEU A 103 3.98 2.92 -15.18
N THR A 104 3.50 2.22 -16.21
CA THR A 104 3.94 0.87 -16.59
C THR A 104 5.20 0.85 -17.48
N SER A 105 5.65 2.02 -17.97
CA SER A 105 6.76 2.11 -18.94
C SER A 105 8.12 2.39 -18.31
N THR A 106 8.17 2.73 -17.01
CA THR A 106 9.42 3.09 -16.32
C THR A 106 10.00 1.98 -15.45
N THR A 107 9.42 0.78 -15.45
CA THR A 107 10.00 -0.39 -14.75
C THR A 107 9.94 -1.63 -15.62
N ASP A 108 10.96 -1.72 -16.47
CA ASP A 108 11.64 -2.93 -16.94
C ASP A 108 10.80 -4.14 -17.37
N SER A 109 10.73 -4.31 -18.69
CA SER A 109 11.09 -5.52 -19.42
C SER A 109 11.51 -6.76 -18.60
N PHE A 110 10.55 -7.46 -18.00
CA PHE A 110 10.72 -8.87 -17.64
C PHE A 110 9.65 -9.70 -18.36
N THR A 111 10.12 -10.35 -19.42
CA THR A 111 9.61 -11.54 -20.11
C THR A 111 8.14 -11.91 -19.94
N ARG A 112 7.41 -11.75 -21.06
CA ARG A 112 6.36 -12.64 -21.61
C ARG A 112 5.57 -13.47 -20.58
N ASP A 113 4.32 -13.08 -20.37
CA ASP A 113 3.20 -13.99 -20.59
C ASP A 113 2.06 -13.29 -21.35
N LYS A 114 1.96 -13.64 -22.64
CA LYS A 114 0.82 -13.31 -23.49
C LYS A 114 -0.34 -14.23 -23.12
N ARG A 115 -1.13 -13.91 -22.10
CA ARG A 115 -2.52 -14.40 -21.93
C ARG A 115 -3.24 -13.80 -20.70
N SER A 116 -3.36 -12.48 -20.65
CA SER A 116 -4.48 -11.81 -19.96
C SER A 116 -4.49 -10.33 -20.30
N ASN A 117 -5.07 -9.99 -21.45
CA ASN A 117 -5.64 -8.66 -21.64
C ASN A 117 -6.69 -8.46 -20.52
N LEU A 118 -6.49 -7.42 -19.69
CA LEU A 118 -7.31 -6.99 -18.54
C LEU A 118 -6.82 -7.34 -17.11
N ALA A 119 -5.51 -7.40 -16.85
CA ALA A 119 -5.06 -7.48 -15.45
C ALA A 119 -4.99 -6.08 -14.81
N VAL A 120 -6.14 -5.62 -14.30
CA VAL A 120 -6.30 -4.35 -13.56
C VAL A 120 -5.57 -4.36 -12.19
N CYS A 121 -5.00 -5.49 -11.77
CA CYS A 121 -4.25 -5.63 -10.52
C CYS A 121 -3.11 -6.65 -10.62
N ARG A 122 -1.99 -6.34 -9.98
CA ARG A 122 -0.77 -7.16 -9.92
C ARG A 122 -0.57 -7.65 -8.49
N CYS A 123 -0.23 -8.92 -8.33
CA CYS A 123 0.10 -9.54 -7.05
C CYS A 123 1.56 -10.00 -7.04
N PRO A 124 2.14 -10.21 -5.84
CA PRO A 124 3.41 -10.92 -5.71
C PRO A 124 3.39 -12.27 -6.43
N ARG A 125 4.54 -12.74 -6.92
CA ARG A 125 4.66 -13.89 -7.84
C ARG A 125 3.88 -15.15 -7.43
N GLU A 126 3.84 -15.47 -6.15
CA GLU A 126 3.18 -16.68 -5.63
C GLU A 126 1.70 -16.49 -5.29
N PHE A 127 1.17 -15.26 -5.36
CA PHE A 127 -0.21 -14.95 -4.98
C PHE A 127 -1.12 -14.82 -6.21
N ASP A 128 -2.28 -15.44 -6.13
CA ASP A 128 -3.33 -15.30 -7.13
C ASP A 128 -4.12 -14.00 -6.91
N VAL A 129 -4.54 -13.39 -8.03
CA VAL A 129 -5.45 -12.25 -8.00
C VAL A 129 -6.89 -12.75 -7.85
N PHE A 130 -7.54 -12.41 -6.75
CA PHE A 130 -8.99 -12.57 -6.56
C PHE A 130 -9.67 -11.21 -6.76
N GLN A 131 -10.70 -11.20 -7.61
CA GLN A 131 -11.51 -10.01 -7.89
C GLN A 131 -12.90 -10.21 -7.29
N ASP A 132 -13.21 -9.51 -6.20
CA ASP A 132 -14.57 -9.50 -5.65
C ASP A 132 -15.41 -8.47 -6.42
N ILE A 133 -16.21 -8.94 -7.37
CA ILE A 133 -17.20 -8.09 -8.05
C ILE A 133 -18.37 -7.86 -7.07
N ARG A 134 -18.33 -6.76 -6.30
CA ARG A 134 -19.53 -6.32 -5.57
C ARG A 134 -20.55 -5.76 -6.56
N TRP A 135 -21.51 -6.59 -6.95
CA TRP A 135 -22.70 -6.19 -7.71
C TRP A 135 -23.60 -5.30 -6.84
N GLN A 136 -23.30 -4.01 -6.76
CA GLN A 136 -24.31 -3.02 -6.39
C GLN A 136 -24.98 -2.52 -7.67
N SER A 137 -26.28 -2.77 -7.72
CA SER A 137 -27.19 -2.60 -8.84
C SER A 137 -27.25 -1.16 -9.35
N LEU A 138 -27.27 -1.01 -10.68
CA LEU A 138 -27.78 0.15 -11.43
C LEU A 138 -27.00 1.48 -11.30
N ARG A 139 -25.76 1.49 -11.83
CA ARG A 139 -25.17 2.51 -12.76
C ARG A 139 -23.63 2.44 -12.74
N GLN A 140 -23.09 1.68 -13.70
CA GLN A 140 -21.71 1.66 -14.24
C GLN A 140 -20.58 2.34 -13.42
N ARG A 141 -19.94 1.57 -12.54
CA ARG A 141 -18.48 1.50 -12.38
C ARG A 141 -18.13 0.23 -11.60
N GLN A 142 -17.47 -0.73 -12.24
CA GLN A 142 -16.89 -1.86 -11.51
C GLN A 142 -15.74 -1.30 -10.65
N THR A 143 -15.92 -1.31 -9.34
CA THR A 143 -14.82 -1.08 -8.39
C THR A 143 -14.19 -2.45 -8.16
N TYR A 144 -13.05 -2.69 -8.80
CA TYR A 144 -12.31 -3.94 -8.59
C TYR A 144 -11.62 -3.84 -7.23
N ASN A 145 -12.13 -4.57 -6.24
CA ASN A 145 -11.40 -4.76 -4.99
C ASN A 145 -10.44 -5.93 -5.22
N CYS A 146 -9.16 -5.61 -5.40
CA CYS A 146 -8.16 -6.62 -5.72
C CYS A 146 -7.56 -7.19 -4.46
N ARG A 147 -7.75 -8.49 -4.30
CA ARG A 147 -7.25 -9.26 -3.18
C ARG A 147 -6.21 -10.25 -3.70
N CYS A 148 -4.97 -10.11 -3.23
CA CYS A 148 -3.94 -11.10 -3.50
C CYS A 148 -4.06 -12.21 -2.45
N ASP A 149 -4.46 -13.41 -2.85
CA ASP A 149 -4.61 -14.56 -1.95
C ASP A 149 -4.14 -15.86 -2.61
N CYS A 150 -4.12 -16.96 -1.87
CA CYS A 150 -3.70 -18.27 -2.36
C CYS A 150 -4.90 -19.08 -2.87
N LYS A 151 -4.76 -19.74 -4.03
CA LYS A 151 -5.57 -20.93 -4.32
C LYS A 151 -5.18 -22.08 -3.37
N ASP A 152 -6.16 -22.88 -2.96
CA ASP A 152 -6.03 -23.86 -1.87
C ASP A 152 -4.91 -24.92 -2.09
N ALA A 153 -4.48 -25.16 -3.33
CA ALA A 153 -3.44 -26.14 -3.65
C ALA A 153 -2.00 -25.57 -3.65
N ASN A 154 -1.79 -24.25 -3.60
CA ASN A 154 -0.44 -23.66 -3.73
C ASN A 154 0.27 -23.57 -2.36
N THR A 155 1.12 -24.56 -2.07
CA THR A 155 1.89 -24.64 -0.81
C THR A 155 2.91 -23.52 -0.64
N SER A 156 3.53 -23.04 -1.73
CA SER A 156 4.47 -21.90 -1.72
C SER A 156 3.78 -20.61 -1.31
N CYS A 157 2.60 -20.34 -1.87
CA CYS A 157 1.77 -19.20 -1.46
C CYS A 157 1.38 -19.28 0.02
N GLN A 158 0.95 -20.46 0.48
CA GLN A 158 0.53 -20.64 1.87
C GLN A 158 1.68 -20.39 2.85
N ARG A 159 2.91 -20.79 2.51
CA ARG A 159 4.10 -20.50 3.33
C ARG A 159 4.36 -19.00 3.46
N LEU A 160 4.27 -18.26 2.37
CA LEU A 160 4.40 -16.80 2.38
C LEU A 160 3.27 -16.13 3.17
N LYS A 161 2.03 -16.57 2.93
CA LYS A 161 0.80 -16.08 3.58
C LYS A 161 0.80 -16.28 5.11
N ASN A 162 1.34 -17.40 5.57
CA ASN A 162 1.46 -17.74 6.99
C ASN A 162 2.71 -17.15 7.65
N GLY A 163 3.55 -16.43 6.90
CA GLY A 163 4.81 -15.87 7.39
C GLY A 163 5.93 -16.89 7.57
N ASP A 164 5.75 -18.11 7.06
CA ASP A 164 6.77 -19.15 7.11
C ASP A 164 7.99 -18.82 6.26
N GLU A 165 7.74 -18.09 5.18
CA GLU A 165 8.72 -17.63 4.23
C GLU A 165 8.62 -16.12 4.02
N GLY A 166 9.72 -15.50 3.62
CA GLY A 166 9.74 -14.09 3.24
C GLY A 166 9.59 -13.94 1.74
N PHE A 167 8.92 -12.87 1.33
CA PHE A 167 8.77 -12.51 -0.07
C PHE A 167 10.15 -12.24 -0.66
N ALA A 168 10.33 -12.53 -1.94
CA ALA A 168 11.59 -12.24 -2.62
C ALA A 168 11.73 -10.73 -2.88
N MET A 169 12.96 -10.24 -3.08
CA MET A 169 13.24 -8.80 -3.12
C MET A 169 12.44 -8.05 -4.20
N ASP A 170 12.23 -8.65 -5.37
CA ASP A 170 11.42 -8.03 -6.42
C ASP A 170 9.96 -7.84 -6.01
N ASP A 171 9.39 -8.81 -5.29
CA ASP A 171 8.02 -8.73 -4.78
C ASP A 171 7.91 -7.69 -3.67
N ARG A 172 8.92 -7.60 -2.80
CA ARG A 172 9.00 -6.55 -1.77
C ARG A 172 9.05 -5.17 -2.38
N ARG A 173 9.90 -4.98 -3.40
CA ARG A 173 10.01 -3.73 -4.15
C ARG A 173 8.68 -3.41 -4.83
N CYS A 174 8.04 -4.38 -5.48
CA CYS A 174 6.75 -4.19 -6.14
C CYS A 174 5.65 -3.73 -5.16
N ILE A 175 5.59 -4.31 -3.96
CA ILE A 175 4.61 -3.92 -2.92
C ILE A 175 4.95 -2.52 -2.38
N ALA A 176 6.22 -2.26 -2.04
CA ALA A 176 6.66 -0.98 -1.49
C ALA A 176 6.44 0.20 -2.47
N GLU A 177 6.61 -0.06 -3.77
CA GLU A 177 6.35 0.91 -4.85
C GLU A 177 4.86 0.98 -5.23
N SER A 178 3.99 0.23 -4.54
CA SER A 178 2.56 0.11 -4.84
C SER A 178 2.26 -0.35 -6.28
N LEU A 179 3.23 -1.00 -6.92
CA LEU A 179 3.08 -1.67 -8.22
C LEU A 179 2.32 -3.00 -8.07
N CYS A 180 2.39 -3.60 -6.89
CA CYS A 180 1.65 -4.79 -6.49
C CYS A 180 0.71 -4.44 -5.33
N SER A 181 -0.48 -5.06 -5.31
CA SER A 181 -1.35 -5.01 -4.15
C SER A 181 -0.74 -5.80 -2.99
N VAL A 182 -1.01 -5.34 -1.77
CA VAL A 182 -0.52 -5.97 -0.54
C VAL A 182 -1.09 -7.39 -0.42
N PRO A 183 -0.28 -8.42 -0.08
CA PRO A 183 -0.76 -9.78 0.06
C PRO A 183 -1.71 -9.93 1.26
N ASN A 184 -2.75 -10.75 1.11
CA ASN A 184 -3.68 -11.07 2.19
C ASN A 184 -3.08 -12.12 3.12
N CYS A 185 -2.44 -11.67 4.19
CA CYS A 185 -1.80 -12.55 5.18
C CYS A 185 -2.81 -13.30 6.06
N SER A 186 -2.46 -14.51 6.53
CA SER A 186 -3.32 -15.31 7.41
C SER A 186 -3.44 -14.72 8.82
N PHE A 187 -2.41 -14.01 9.28
CA PHE A 187 -2.34 -13.43 10.61
C PHE A 187 -1.86 -11.99 10.47
N GLY A 188 -2.73 -11.00 10.68
CA GLY A 188 -2.37 -9.58 10.60
C GLY A 188 -2.07 -9.08 9.18
N ILE A 189 -1.38 -7.95 9.09
CA ILE A 189 -1.08 -7.24 7.82
C ILE A 189 0.38 -7.51 7.42
N TYR A 190 0.65 -7.57 6.12
CA TYR A 190 1.99 -7.71 5.55
C TYR A 190 2.96 -6.66 6.10
N ASN A 191 4.15 -7.10 6.50
CA ASN A 191 5.19 -6.22 7.00
C ASN A 191 6.20 -5.93 5.88
N GLU A 192 6.15 -4.71 5.35
CA GLU A 192 7.00 -4.25 4.24
C GLU A 192 8.50 -4.25 4.58
N GLN A 193 8.87 -4.04 5.85
CA GLN A 193 10.27 -3.96 6.28
C GLN A 193 10.94 -5.34 6.32
N THR A 194 10.25 -6.32 6.89
CA THR A 194 10.71 -7.72 6.95
C THR A 194 10.44 -8.46 5.63
N GLY A 195 9.56 -7.89 4.80
CA GLY A 195 9.03 -8.49 3.60
C GLY A 195 8.32 -9.81 3.89
N ARG A 196 7.54 -9.87 4.97
CA ARG A 196 6.90 -11.10 5.47
C ARG A 196 5.48 -10.83 5.96
N CYS A 197 4.63 -11.85 5.82
CA CYS A 197 3.39 -11.90 6.59
C CYS A 197 3.68 -12.27 8.07
N PRO A 198 2.87 -11.79 9.03
CA PRO A 198 3.00 -12.22 10.41
C PRO A 198 2.66 -13.71 10.59
N ARG A 199 3.35 -14.35 11.54
CA ARG A 199 3.14 -15.76 11.92
C ARG A 199 2.10 -15.88 13.03
N SER A 200 1.43 -17.03 13.09
CA SER A 200 0.54 -17.35 14.22
C SER A 200 1.31 -17.47 15.53
N ASN A 201 0.86 -16.76 16.58
CA ASN A 201 1.36 -16.91 17.96
C ASN A 201 1.17 -18.33 18.54
N ARG A 202 0.45 -19.24 17.87
CA ARG A 202 0.22 -20.61 18.35
C ARG A 202 1.48 -21.50 18.33
N LYS A 203 2.56 -21.15 17.63
CA LYS A 203 3.82 -21.92 17.67
C LYS A 203 4.76 -21.55 18.82
N VAL A 204 4.47 -20.52 19.62
CA VAL A 204 5.25 -20.23 20.85
C VAL A 204 4.80 -21.11 22.04
N LYS A 205 3.67 -21.81 21.94
CA LYS A 205 3.14 -22.72 22.99
C LYS A 205 3.23 -24.22 22.64
N ARG A 206 4.21 -24.66 21.83
CA ARG A 206 4.50 -26.10 21.65
C ARG A 206 5.99 -26.41 21.71
N HIS A 207 6.63 -25.98 22.80
CA HIS A 207 7.79 -26.67 23.38
C HIS A 207 7.86 -26.35 24.88
N ASN A 208 6.80 -26.64 25.62
CA ASN A 208 6.92 -26.84 27.06
C ASN A 208 5.88 -27.85 27.57
N SER A 209 5.94 -29.07 27.02
CA SER A 209 5.19 -30.22 27.55
C SER A 209 5.91 -31.52 27.18
N GLY A 210 6.47 -32.21 28.18
CA GLY A 210 7.19 -33.50 28.11
C GLY A 210 8.70 -33.29 28.04
N PHE A 211 9.53 -33.80 28.95
CA PHE A 211 9.53 -35.11 29.58
C PHE A 211 10.30 -35.10 30.92
N GLY A 212 9.92 -36.01 31.82
CA GLY A 212 10.82 -36.64 32.80
C GLY A 212 10.85 -36.01 34.18
#